data_AF-A0A7S1XAW8-F1
#
_entry.id   AF-A0A7S1XAW8-F1
#
_cell.length_a   1.000
_cell.length_b   1.000
_cell.length_c   1.000
_cell.angle_alpha   90.00
_cell.angle_beta   90.00
_cell.angle_gamma   90.00
#
_symmetry.space_group_name_H-M   'P 1'
#
loop_
_entity.id
_entity.type
_entity.pdbx_description
1 polymer ?
#
loop_
_entity_poly.entity_id
_entity_poly.type
_entity_poly.pdbx_seq_one_letter_code
_entity_poly.pdbx_strand_id
1 'polypeptide(L)'
;EAGALMLADNGVCCIDEFDKMDLKDQVAIHEAMEQQTISITKAGIQATLNARTSILAAANPLGGRYDTARTLRQNVNMSSPILSRFDLFFVILDEADHETDTNVAKFIVAQHRRGNLEQE
;
A
#
# COMPACT_ATOMS: atom_id res chain seq x y z
N GLU A 1 5.16 16.00 15.60
CA GLU A 1 3.76 15.91 15.16
C GLU A 1 3.39 14.45 15.03
N ALA A 2 2.12 14.12 15.21
CA ALA A 2 1.61 12.77 15.06
C ALA A 2 1.71 12.33 13.59
N GLY A 3 2.22 11.13 13.33
CA GLY A 3 2.29 10.57 11.98
C GLY A 3 0.91 10.10 11.48
N ALA A 4 0.79 9.83 10.17
CA ALA A 4 -0.46 9.40 9.54
C ALA A 4 -1.09 8.16 10.22
N LEU A 5 -0.26 7.17 10.61
CA LEU A 5 -0.71 5.96 11.30
C LEU A 5 -1.36 6.25 12.66
N MET A 6 -0.89 7.29 13.36
CA MET A 6 -1.45 7.69 14.65
C MET A 6 -2.77 8.44 14.48
N LEU A 7 -2.87 9.27 13.43
CA LEU A 7 -4.09 10.00 13.11
C LEU A 7 -5.22 9.05 12.65
N ALA A 8 -4.86 7.90 12.08
CA ALA A 8 -5.78 6.87 11.64
C ALA A 8 -6.05 5.78 12.70
N ASP A 9 -5.84 6.04 14.00
CA ASP A 9 -6.14 5.06 15.06
C ASP A 9 -7.59 4.54 14.99
N ASN A 10 -7.77 3.22 15.00
CA ASN A 10 -9.03 2.49 14.75
C ASN A 10 -9.64 2.68 13.35
N GLY A 11 -8.86 3.19 12.39
CA GLY A 11 -9.25 3.38 11.01
C GLY A 11 -8.42 2.56 10.02
N VAL A 12 -8.38 3.04 8.78
CA VAL A 12 -7.58 2.47 7.70
C VAL A 12 -6.56 3.51 7.23
N CYS A 13 -5.31 3.10 7.11
CA CYS A 13 -4.23 3.89 6.54
C CYS A 13 -3.87 3.28 5.18
N CYS A 14 -4.15 4.03 4.11
CA CYS A 14 -3.81 3.64 2.75
C CYS A 14 -2.44 4.19 2.37
N ILE A 15 -1.52 3.33 1.95
CA ILE A 15 -0.16 3.69 1.57
C ILE A 15 0.06 3.24 0.12
N ASP A 16 0.31 4.20 -0.75
CA ASP A 16 0.75 3.93 -2.12
C ASP A 16 2.28 3.88 -2.19
N GLU A 17 2.80 3.22 -3.21
CA GLU A 17 4.24 3.05 -3.45
C GLU A 17 5.01 2.54 -2.22
N PHE A 18 4.44 1.55 -1.52
CA PHE A 18 5.00 1.01 -0.28
C PHE A 18 6.44 0.48 -0.45
N ASP A 19 6.80 0.02 -1.65
CA ASP A 19 8.15 -0.43 -2.02
C ASP A 19 9.20 0.69 -2.08
N LYS A 20 8.76 1.96 -2.13
CA LYS A 20 9.61 3.16 -2.20
C LYS A 20 9.89 3.80 -0.85
N MET A 21 9.32 3.29 0.23
CA MET A 21 9.56 3.85 1.55
C MET A 21 11.00 3.65 2.04
N ASP A 22 11.52 4.68 2.68
CA ASP A 22 12.84 4.65 3.31
C ASP A 22 12.90 3.62 4.45
N LEU A 23 14.09 3.08 4.70
CA LEU A 23 14.31 2.05 5.72
C LEU A 23 13.81 2.48 7.12
N LYS A 24 13.96 3.76 7.46
CA LYS A 24 13.52 4.30 8.74
C LYS A 24 12.00 4.20 8.91
N ASP A 25 11.26 4.52 7.86
CA ASP A 25 9.80 4.48 7.87
C ASP A 25 9.30 3.04 7.84
N GLN A 26 9.97 2.16 7.10
CA GLN A 26 9.72 0.72 7.13
C GLN A 26 9.88 0.13 8.54
N VAL A 27 10.91 0.54 9.29
CA VAL A 27 11.12 0.10 10.69
C VAL A 27 10.00 0.62 11.60
N ALA A 28 9.63 1.89 11.47
CA ALA A 28 8.54 2.48 12.27
C ALA A 28 7.18 1.83 11.98
N ILE A 29 6.89 1.52 10.71
CA ILE A 29 5.68 0.80 10.31
C ILE A 29 5.71 -0.61 10.85
N HIS A 30 6.85 -1.30 10.78
CA HIS A 30 6.96 -2.65 11.33
C HIS A 30 6.71 -2.67 12.86
N GLU A 31 7.23 -1.69 13.61
CA GLU A 31 6.92 -1.52 15.03
C GLU A 31 5.41 -1.28 15.24
N ALA A 32 4.82 -0.36 14.46
CA ALA A 32 3.41 -0.02 14.56
C ALA A 32 2.49 -1.23 14.26
N MET A 33 2.79 -2.00 13.22
CA MET A 33 2.02 -3.19 12.85
C MET A 33 2.13 -4.31 13.89
N GLU A 34 3.29 -4.43 14.55
CA GLU A 34 3.54 -5.48 15.52
C GLU A 34 2.97 -5.15 16.91
N GLN A 35 3.26 -3.96 17.42
CA GLN A 35 2.92 -3.55 18.78
C GLN A 35 1.62 -2.74 18.86
N GLN A 36 1.05 -2.35 17.71
CA GLN A 36 -0.08 -1.41 17.61
C GLN A 36 0.17 -0.08 18.34
N THR A 37 1.44 0.26 18.52
CA THR A 37 1.92 1.47 19.19
C THR A 37 3.18 1.98 18.49
N ILE A 38 3.44 3.28 18.61
CA ILE A 38 4.65 3.93 18.08
C ILE A 38 5.32 4.67 19.22
N SER A 39 6.59 4.36 19.46
CA SER A 39 7.42 5.05 20.45
C SER A 39 8.19 6.20 19.81
N ILE A 40 7.97 7.43 20.31
CA ILE A 40 8.66 8.62 19.82
C ILE A 40 9.51 9.21 20.94
N THR A 41 10.80 9.35 20.65
CA THR A 41 11.74 10.09 21.50
C THR A 41 12.22 11.33 20.75
N LYS A 42 11.73 12.51 21.13
CA LYS A 42 12.11 13.78 20.49
C LYS A 42 12.15 14.91 21.51
N ALA A 43 13.19 15.75 21.43
CA ALA A 43 13.35 16.94 22.29
C ALA A 43 13.25 16.63 23.81
N GLY A 44 13.77 15.48 24.25
CA GLY A 44 13.73 15.05 25.65
C GLY A 44 12.37 14.49 26.09
N ILE A 45 11.38 14.43 25.21
CA ILE A 45 10.08 13.82 25.47
C ILE A 45 10.10 12.40 24.90
N GLN A 46 9.88 11.43 25.78
CA GLN A 46 9.61 10.04 25.42
C GLN A 46 8.12 9.78 25.60
N ALA A 47 7.44 9.46 24.51
CA ALA A 47 6.01 9.16 24.51
C ALA A 47 5.73 7.92 23.66
N THR A 48 4.81 7.09 24.14
CA THR A 48 4.28 5.94 23.39
C THR A 48 2.84 6.25 23.04
N LEU A 49 2.50 6.14 21.76
CA LEU A 49 1.20 6.51 21.22
C LEU A 49 0.56 5.29 20.56
N ASN A 50 -0.76 5.16 20.70
CA ASN A 50 -1.50 4.08 20.05
C ASN A 50 -1.63 4.33 18.55
N ALA A 51 -1.53 3.25 17.77
CA ALA A 51 -1.65 3.27 16.31
C ALA A 51 -2.36 1.99 15.83
N ARG A 52 -3.58 1.74 16.33
CA ARG A 52 -4.40 0.57 16.01
C ARG A 52 -5.11 0.76 14.66
N THR A 53 -4.34 0.97 13.60
CA THR A 53 -4.84 1.15 12.25
C THR A 53 -4.69 -0.13 11.44
N SER A 54 -5.65 -0.43 10.58
CA SER A 54 -5.45 -1.39 9.49
C SER A 54 -4.68 -0.70 8.36
N ILE A 55 -3.78 -1.42 7.69
CA ILE A 55 -2.99 -0.87 6.59
C ILE A 55 -3.46 -1.50 5.28
N LEU A 56 -3.77 -0.66 4.30
CA LEU A 56 -3.95 -1.04 2.91
C LEU A 56 -2.74 -0.51 2.13
N ALA A 57 -1.93 -1.39 1.56
CA ALA A 57 -0.72 -1.00 0.86
C ALA A 57 -0.79 -1.39 -0.63
N ALA A 58 -0.37 -0.48 -1.50
CA ALA A 58 -0.05 -0.75 -2.89
C ALA A 58 1.47 -0.72 -3.06
N ALA A 59 2.01 -1.66 -3.83
CA ALA A 59 3.44 -1.79 -4.07
C ALA A 59 3.69 -2.25 -5.51
N ASN A 60 4.79 -1.78 -6.09
CA ASN A 60 5.17 -2.14 -7.44
C ASN A 60 6.18 -3.28 -7.46
N PRO A 61 6.12 -4.18 -8.47
CA PRO A 61 7.12 -5.23 -8.62
C PRO A 61 8.49 -4.65 -9.00
N LEU A 62 9.54 -5.35 -8.57
CA LEU A 62 10.93 -5.07 -8.93
C LEU A 62 11.11 -5.16 -10.45
N GLY A 63 11.62 -4.09 -11.06
CA GLY A 63 11.80 -4.01 -12.51
C GLY A 63 10.52 -3.71 -13.31
N GLY A 64 9.42 -3.37 -12.63
CA GLY A 64 8.20 -2.84 -13.25
C GLY A 64 7.20 -3.88 -13.78
N ARG A 65 7.58 -5.16 -13.87
CA ARG A 65 6.67 -6.27 -14.20
C ARG A 65 6.83 -7.41 -13.22
N TYR A 66 5.72 -8.04 -12.86
CA TYR A 66 5.72 -9.19 -11.97
C TYR A 66 6.17 -10.46 -12.72
N ASP A 67 7.17 -11.15 -12.18
CA ASP A 67 7.68 -12.42 -12.72
C ASP A 67 7.01 -13.60 -12.00
N THR A 68 6.13 -14.32 -12.71
CA THR A 68 5.37 -15.46 -12.17
C THR A 68 6.24 -16.68 -11.86
N ALA A 69 7.46 -16.75 -12.39
CA ALA A 69 8.42 -17.81 -12.05
C ALA A 69 9.13 -17.57 -10.71
N ARG A 70 9.03 -16.37 -10.14
CA ARG A 70 9.67 -15.98 -8.88
C ARG A 70 8.66 -15.94 -7.73
N THR A 71 9.18 -16.11 -6.52
CA THR A 71 8.37 -15.94 -5.30
C THR A 71 7.97 -14.48 -5.10
N LEU A 72 6.89 -14.23 -4.35
CA LEU A 72 6.45 -12.86 -4.01
C LEU A 72 7.59 -12.01 -3.45
N ARG A 73 8.36 -12.56 -2.50
CA ARG A 73 9.52 -11.89 -1.90
C ARG A 73 10.57 -11.48 -2.94
N GLN A 74 10.80 -12.28 -3.96
CA GLN A 74 11.77 -11.97 -5.01
C GLN A 74 11.23 -10.94 -6.02
N ASN A 75 9.92 -10.72 -6.03
CA ASN A 75 9.25 -9.73 -6.88
C ASN A 75 9.07 -8.37 -6.21
N VAL A 76 9.21 -8.25 -4.89
CA VAL A 76 8.91 -6.99 -4.17
C VAL A 76 10.07 -6.53 -3.29
N ASN A 77 10.30 -5.22 -3.23
CA ASN A 77 11.33 -4.62 -2.37
C ASN A 77 10.83 -4.42 -0.94
N MET A 78 10.41 -5.50 -0.27
CA MET A 78 9.92 -5.44 1.10
C MET A 78 10.68 -6.39 2.01
N SER A 79 10.91 -5.96 3.24
CA SER A 79 11.63 -6.77 4.24
C SER A 79 10.80 -7.98 4.69
N SER A 80 11.50 -9.06 5.08
CA SER A 80 10.87 -10.25 5.66
C SER A 80 9.84 -9.95 6.76
N PRO A 81 10.17 -9.09 7.74
CA PRO A 81 9.29 -8.88 8.87
C PRO A 81 7.99 -8.18 8.45
N ILE A 82 8.06 -7.22 7.52
CA ILE A 82 6.86 -6.56 6.99
C ILE A 82 5.96 -7.55 6.25
N LEU A 83 6.53 -8.36 5.35
CA LEU A 83 5.75 -9.36 4.60
C LEU A 83 5.02 -10.34 5.54
N SER A 84 5.62 -10.70 6.68
CA SER A 84 4.96 -11.58 7.66
C SER A 84 3.84 -10.92 8.46
N ARG A 85 3.69 -9.58 8.42
CA ARG A 85 2.59 -8.86 9.09
C ARG A 85 1.38 -8.61 8.20
N PHE A 86 1.49 -8.91 6.91
CA PHE A 86 0.35 -8.92 6.01
C PHE A 86 -0.17 -10.35 5.87
N ASP A 87 -1.42 -10.56 6.23
CA ASP A 87 -2.07 -11.87 6.09
C ASP A 87 -2.65 -12.09 4.68
N LEU A 88 -2.92 -11.00 3.95
CA LEU A 88 -3.56 -11.01 2.64
C LEU A 88 -2.70 -10.30 1.60
N PHE A 89 -2.48 -10.97 0.47
CA PHE A 89 -1.78 -10.44 -0.69
C PHE A 89 -2.60 -10.65 -1.96
N PHE A 90 -2.80 -9.57 -2.72
CA PHE A 90 -3.47 -9.61 -4.01
C PHE A 90 -2.48 -9.17 -5.09
N VAL A 91 -2.00 -10.13 -5.88
CA VAL A 91 -1.13 -9.84 -7.03
C VAL A 91 -2.00 -9.63 -8.25
N ILE A 92 -1.95 -8.43 -8.82
CA ILE A 92 -2.64 -8.07 -10.05
C ILE A 92 -1.63 -8.22 -11.20
N LEU A 93 -1.95 -9.09 -12.16
CA LEU A 93 -1.14 -9.32 -13.35
C LEU A 93 -1.79 -8.63 -14.55
N ASP A 94 -0.97 -7.96 -15.34
CA ASP A 94 -1.38 -7.36 -16.61
C ASP A 94 -1.00 -8.32 -17.74
N GLU A 95 -1.93 -9.21 -18.10
CA GLU A 95 -1.79 -10.12 -19.24
C GLU A 95 -2.49 -9.50 -20.45
N ALA A 96 -1.78 -9.42 -21.58
CA ALA A 96 -2.32 -8.84 -22.81
C ALA A 96 -3.42 -9.74 -23.38
N ASP A 97 -4.67 -9.35 -23.17
CA ASP A 97 -5.86 -10.04 -23.70
C ASP A 97 -6.76 -9.04 -24.43
N HIS A 98 -6.93 -9.27 -25.73
CA HIS A 98 -7.66 -8.34 -26.60
C HIS A 98 -9.12 -8.16 -26.18
N GLU A 99 -9.78 -9.21 -25.67
CA GLU A 99 -11.17 -9.11 -25.22
C GLU A 99 -11.29 -8.24 -23.96
N THR A 100 -10.46 -8.52 -22.95
CA THR A 100 -10.38 -7.74 -21.72
C THR A 100 -10.02 -6.29 -21.99
N ASP A 101 -8.99 -6.03 -22.81
CA ASP A 101 -8.56 -4.69 -23.19
C ASP A 101 -9.69 -3.91 -23.89
N THR A 102 -10.41 -4.58 -24.81
CA THR A 102 -11.55 -3.98 -25.51
C THR A 102 -12.68 -3.63 -24.53
N ASN A 103 -12.95 -4.50 -23.55
CA ASN A 103 -14.00 -4.29 -22.55
C ASN A 103 -13.65 -3.12 -21.61
N VAL A 104 -12.39 -3.05 -21.15
CA VAL A 104 -11.88 -1.94 -20.33
C VAL A 104 -11.94 -0.62 -21.11
N ALA A 105 -11.48 -0.60 -22.37
CA ALA A 105 -11.53 0.59 -23.21
C ALA A 105 -12.97 1.10 -23.42
N LYS A 106 -13.91 0.19 -23.73
CA LYS A 106 -15.33 0.53 -23.85
C LYS A 106 -15.90 1.11 -22.55
N PHE A 107 -15.56 0.51 -21.41
CA PHE A 107 -15.98 1.00 -20.11
C PHE A 107 -15.46 2.41 -19.84
N ILE A 108 -14.16 2.66 -20.03
CA ILE A 108 -13.54 3.98 -19.83
C ILE A 108 -14.21 5.04 -20.72
N VAL A 109 -14.41 4.75 -22.01
CA VAL A 109 -15.06 5.68 -22.96
C VAL A 109 -16.50 5.97 -22.55
N ALA A 110 -17.25 4.96 -22.11
CA ALA A 110 -18.63 5.13 -21.67
C ALA A 110 -18.73 6.00 -20.40
N GLN A 111 -17.82 5.82 -19.43
CA GLN A 111 -17.77 6.64 -18.22
C GLN A 111 -17.47 8.12 -18.52
N HIS A 112 -16.50 8.40 -19.38
CA HIS A 112 -16.16 9.77 -19.78
C HIS A 112 -17.30 10.45 -20.55
N ARG A 113 -18.04 9.72 -21.39
CA ARG A 113 -19.24 10.25 -22.05
C ARG A 113 -20.36 10.61 -21.09
N ARG A 114 -20.53 9.83 -20.01
CA ARG A 114 -21.54 10.11 -18.97
C ARG A 114 -21.17 11.30 -18.11
N GLY A 115 -19.91 11.42 -17.69
CA GLY A 115 -19.43 12.57 -16.90
C GLY A 115 -19.61 13.92 -17.60
N ASN A 116 -19.54 13.96 -18.94
CA ASN A 116 -19.80 15.17 -19.71
C ASN A 116 -21.29 15.53 -19.81
N LEU A 117 -22.20 14.56 -19.68
CA LEU A 117 -23.65 14.79 -19.74
C LEU A 117 -24.23 15.25 -18.38
N GLU A 118 -23.53 15.01 -17.27
CA GLU A 118 -23.92 15.47 -15.93
C GLU A 118 -23.39 16.88 -15.60
N GLN A 119 -22.59 17.48 -16.49
CA GLN A 119 -22.05 18.84 -16.35
C GLN A 119 -22.75 19.90 -17.22
N GLU A 120 -23.76 19.50 -18.01
CA GLU A 120 -24.69 20.40 -18.73
C GLU A 120 -26.05 20.48 -18.03
#